data_AF-A0A7C9KBH9-F1
#
_entry.id   AF-A0A7C9KBH9-F1
#
_cell.length_a   1.000
_cell.length_b   1.000
_cell.length_c   1.000
_cell.angle_alpha   90.00
_cell.angle_beta   90.00
_cell.angle_gamma   90.00
#
_symmetry.space_group_name_H-M   'P 1'
#
loop_
_entity.id
_entity.type
_entity.pdbx_description
1 polymer ?
#
loop_
_entity_poly.entity_id
_entity_poly.type
_entity_poly.pdbx_seq_one_letter_code
_entity_poly.pdbx_strand_id
1 'polypeptide(L)'
;MTSEKNLLNRITITIEANNQLMAKKVLHGSLLNQSNIKQLINSCFNQHDINHNIYLKTLILNLGEISLHDFNSLFPVKLNSTLSKALNQYQINNQEKNILSKESISHKVTGTFPLLHDNNSINADDFIHYLHQKDSTSNPMEKIKNSKITDINIKQLINQLTQVQNNWTLLLAKSCLSEHSLQKLLSIRQPTLLTAINRKLSEKINRPQHREEPVSSEQLVFNALEYIQRHNTQEIPKPDAKIISRIIAEINKGTLNTAPIIVLFRQVIAHNSPLNEWLEQFWQTKPISQLCKKHLSIEEYQYLSKYFITTGGNNRNPRRSNNKPHSEPTLLSEQALPYQVSNAGILVLWPILPALFNQLGLLETQKFIHRQAQFIAVDLLDYLIWGTEEAQTERKALNRVLCGLTANEDTESFPVEPETQLIADQWLDTIIRQLPSWKKLSRNDVRQLFLQRPGELLVDKQEIKITVQHEPFDALLTDWPWPLNIAKLPWLDRPLQIDWQNI
;
A
#
# COMPACT_ATOMS: atom_id res chain seq x y z
N MET A 1 -14.48 -26.66 -21.96
CA MET A 1 -15.07 -25.50 -22.65
C MET A 1 -14.47 -24.25 -22.04
N THR A 2 -13.68 -23.51 -22.81
CA THR A 2 -13.02 -22.27 -22.39
C THR A 2 -14.07 -21.15 -22.33
N SER A 3 -14.47 -20.74 -21.13
CA SER A 3 -15.32 -19.56 -20.94
C SER A 3 -14.51 -18.33 -21.36
N GLU A 4 -14.91 -17.65 -22.43
CA GLU A 4 -14.33 -16.35 -22.78
C GLU A 4 -14.59 -15.38 -21.62
N LYS A 5 -13.51 -14.79 -21.07
CA LYS A 5 -13.58 -13.97 -19.86
C LYS A 5 -14.40 -12.68 -20.01
N ASN A 6 -14.63 -12.20 -21.23
CA ASN A 6 -15.39 -10.97 -21.52
C ASN A 6 -16.21 -11.14 -22.80
N LEU A 7 -17.54 -11.28 -22.69
CA LEU A 7 -18.44 -11.32 -23.84
C LEU A 7 -18.90 -9.90 -24.19
N LEU A 8 -18.27 -9.30 -25.20
CA LEU A 8 -18.62 -7.97 -25.68
C LEU A 8 -19.18 -8.05 -27.10
N ASN A 9 -20.49 -7.88 -27.22
CA ASN A 9 -21.22 -8.16 -28.46
C ASN A 9 -21.04 -7.08 -29.53
N ARG A 10 -20.93 -5.81 -29.13
CA ARG A 10 -20.83 -4.68 -30.06
C ARG A 10 -20.15 -3.48 -29.42
N ILE A 11 -19.24 -2.85 -30.16
CA ILE A 11 -18.63 -1.56 -29.82
C ILE A 11 -19.05 -0.57 -30.91
N THR A 12 -19.51 0.60 -30.50
CA THR A 12 -19.76 1.71 -31.43
C THR A 12 -18.94 2.90 -30.95
N ILE A 13 -18.04 3.39 -31.80
CA ILE A 13 -17.23 4.59 -31.53
C ILE A 13 -17.78 5.68 -32.45
N THR A 14 -18.29 6.75 -31.86
CA THR A 14 -18.80 7.92 -32.58
C THR A 14 -17.79 9.04 -32.44
N ILE A 15 -17.38 9.62 -33.57
CA ILE A 15 -16.38 10.69 -33.60
C ILE A 15 -16.97 11.86 -34.36
N GLU A 16 -17.16 12.97 -33.64
CA GLU A 16 -17.47 14.26 -34.24
C GLU A 16 -16.15 14.98 -34.53
N ALA A 17 -15.96 15.39 -35.78
CA ALA A 17 -14.73 16.07 -36.20
C ALA A 17 -15.09 17.33 -36.98
N ASN A 18 -14.27 18.37 -36.79
CA ASN A 18 -14.45 19.68 -37.41
C ASN A 18 -14.41 19.64 -38.96
N ASN A 19 -13.81 18.60 -39.54
CA ASN A 19 -13.88 18.37 -40.99
C ASN A 19 -13.77 16.87 -41.36
N GLN A 20 -14.21 16.56 -42.59
CA GLN A 20 -14.29 15.19 -43.11
C GLN A 20 -12.92 14.52 -43.32
N LEU A 21 -11.85 15.30 -43.57
CA LEU A 21 -10.49 14.78 -43.75
C LEU A 21 -9.88 14.31 -42.43
N MET A 22 -10.12 15.04 -41.35
CA MET A 22 -9.69 14.70 -39.98
C MET A 22 -10.43 13.45 -39.51
N ALA A 23 -11.75 13.36 -39.75
CA ALA A 23 -12.53 12.15 -39.48
C ALA A 23 -11.95 10.93 -40.20
N LYS A 24 -11.62 11.04 -41.49
CA LYS A 24 -11.01 9.95 -42.27
C LYS A 24 -9.64 9.53 -41.72
N LYS A 25 -8.78 10.48 -41.32
CA LYS A 25 -7.47 10.15 -40.73
C LYS A 25 -7.59 9.35 -39.44
N VAL A 26 -8.58 9.67 -38.60
CA VAL A 26 -8.83 8.95 -37.35
C VAL A 26 -9.45 7.57 -37.62
N LEU A 27 -10.47 7.50 -38.49
CA LEU A 27 -11.16 6.25 -38.83
C LEU A 27 -10.24 5.23 -39.53
N HIS A 28 -9.32 5.69 -40.37
CA HIS A 28 -8.33 4.84 -41.03
C HIS A 28 -7.03 4.69 -40.22
N GLY A 29 -6.97 5.26 -39.02
CA GLY A 29 -5.86 5.07 -38.09
C GLY A 29 -5.79 3.63 -37.59
N SER A 30 -4.58 3.11 -37.40
CA SER A 30 -4.37 1.74 -36.92
C SER A 30 -4.98 1.49 -35.54
N LEU A 31 -5.13 2.52 -34.71
CA LEU A 31 -5.63 2.38 -33.33
C LEU A 31 -7.10 1.95 -33.26
N LEU A 32 -7.96 2.43 -34.17
CA LEU A 32 -9.40 2.17 -34.13
C LEU A 32 -9.81 0.87 -34.83
N ASN A 33 -8.85 0.07 -35.30
CA ASN A 33 -9.16 -1.23 -35.87
C ASN A 33 -9.72 -2.18 -34.80
N GLN A 34 -10.48 -3.18 -35.25
CA GLN A 34 -11.20 -4.10 -34.36
C GLN A 34 -10.28 -4.86 -33.39
N SER A 35 -9.08 -5.26 -33.84
CA SER A 35 -8.13 -6.00 -33.00
C SER A 35 -7.58 -5.13 -31.88
N ASN A 36 -7.14 -3.92 -32.21
CA ASN A 36 -6.50 -3.00 -31.28
C ASN A 36 -7.50 -2.47 -30.26
N ILE A 37 -8.73 -2.14 -30.67
CA ILE A 37 -9.79 -1.75 -29.74
C ILE A 37 -10.16 -2.91 -28.81
N LYS A 38 -10.28 -4.14 -29.34
CA LYS A 38 -10.56 -5.32 -28.50
C LYS A 38 -9.43 -5.57 -27.50
N GLN A 39 -8.17 -5.47 -27.93
CA GLN A 39 -7.01 -5.60 -27.05
C GLN A 39 -6.97 -4.52 -25.96
N LEU A 40 -7.23 -3.28 -26.33
CA LEU A 40 -7.20 -2.15 -25.42
C LEU A 40 -8.31 -2.25 -24.36
N ILE A 41 -9.53 -2.60 -24.76
CA ILE A 41 -10.65 -2.84 -23.83
C ILE A 41 -10.36 -4.05 -22.94
N ASN A 42 -9.87 -5.16 -23.50
CA ASN A 42 -9.49 -6.32 -22.70
C ASN A 42 -8.35 -6.01 -21.72
N SER A 43 -7.38 -5.19 -22.10
CA SER A 43 -6.33 -4.71 -21.20
C SER A 43 -6.92 -3.92 -20.03
N CYS A 44 -7.93 -3.08 -20.28
CA CYS A 44 -8.62 -2.35 -19.21
C CYS A 44 -9.34 -3.31 -18.25
N PHE A 45 -10.05 -4.33 -18.78
CA PHE A 45 -10.71 -5.35 -17.96
C PHE A 45 -9.74 -6.29 -17.23
N ASN A 46 -8.51 -6.46 -17.75
CA ASN A 46 -7.48 -7.25 -17.09
C ASN A 46 -6.69 -6.44 -16.05
N GLN A 47 -6.65 -5.11 -16.18
CA GLN A 47 -6.03 -4.19 -15.22
C GLN A 47 -6.95 -3.84 -14.05
N HIS A 48 -8.27 -3.89 -14.25
CA HIS A 48 -9.25 -3.72 -13.19
C HIS A 48 -9.81 -5.06 -12.75
N ASP A 49 -9.50 -5.47 -11.51
CA ASP A 49 -10.13 -6.59 -10.83
C ASP A 49 -11.61 -6.30 -10.57
N ILE A 50 -12.42 -6.52 -11.60
CA ILE A 50 -13.86 -6.57 -11.44
C ILE A 50 -14.17 -7.95 -10.87
N ASN A 51 -14.07 -8.09 -9.55
CA ASN A 51 -14.37 -9.32 -8.78
C ASN A 51 -15.86 -9.72 -8.80
N HIS A 52 -16.64 -9.28 -9.80
CA HIS A 52 -18.05 -9.58 -9.95
C HIS A 52 -18.42 -9.69 -11.44
N ASN A 53 -19.34 -10.60 -11.78
CA ASN A 53 -19.92 -10.64 -13.13
C ASN A 53 -20.75 -9.36 -13.35
N ILE A 54 -20.18 -8.39 -14.09
CA ILE A 54 -20.89 -7.18 -14.47
C ILE A 54 -21.69 -7.45 -15.75
N TYR A 55 -23.02 -7.35 -15.64
CA TYR A 55 -23.93 -7.42 -16.78
C TYR A 55 -24.45 -6.02 -17.10
N LEU A 56 -24.00 -5.44 -18.21
CA LEU A 56 -24.45 -4.14 -18.71
C LEU A 56 -25.11 -4.32 -20.07
N LYS A 57 -26.32 -3.77 -20.25
CA LYS A 57 -26.99 -3.75 -21.55
C LYS A 57 -26.35 -2.74 -22.51
N THR A 58 -25.96 -1.57 -22.00
CA THR A 58 -25.30 -0.51 -22.77
C THR A 58 -24.49 0.36 -21.81
N LEU A 59 -23.25 0.68 -22.18
CA LEU A 59 -22.38 1.61 -21.46
C LEU A 59 -21.96 2.72 -22.43
N ILE A 60 -22.21 3.98 -22.05
CA ILE A 60 -21.85 5.15 -22.84
C ILE A 60 -20.73 5.88 -22.10
N LEU A 61 -19.60 6.07 -22.76
CA LEU A 61 -18.44 6.78 -22.22
C LEU A 61 -18.20 8.06 -23.02
N ASN A 62 -18.08 9.17 -22.31
CA ASN A 62 -17.68 10.44 -22.92
C ASN A 62 -16.19 10.67 -22.67
N LEU A 63 -15.39 10.66 -23.74
CA LEU A 63 -13.93 10.84 -23.66
C LEU A 63 -13.49 12.32 -23.79
N GLY A 64 -14.46 13.22 -24.00
CA GLY A 64 -14.23 14.64 -24.25
C GLY A 64 -13.46 14.90 -25.55
N GLU A 65 -12.98 16.14 -25.70
CA GLU A 65 -12.21 16.54 -26.88
C GLU A 65 -10.78 15.96 -26.85
N ILE A 66 -10.31 15.49 -28.00
CA ILE A 66 -8.95 14.95 -28.17
C ILE A 66 -8.32 15.62 -29.40
N SER A 67 -7.16 16.23 -29.19
CA SER A 67 -6.30 16.76 -30.27
C SER A 67 -5.94 15.64 -31.26
N LEU A 68 -6.02 15.91 -32.56
CA LEU A 68 -5.62 14.91 -33.56
C LEU A 68 -4.15 14.51 -33.41
N HIS A 69 -3.27 15.46 -33.08
CA HIS A 69 -1.83 15.21 -32.93
C HIS A 69 -1.53 14.23 -31.80
N ASP A 70 -2.34 14.24 -30.75
CA ASP A 70 -2.17 13.43 -29.56
C ASP A 70 -3.19 12.28 -29.50
N PHE A 71 -3.93 12.03 -30.58
CA PHE A 71 -5.02 11.05 -30.56
C PHE A 71 -4.52 9.66 -30.17
N ASN A 72 -3.38 9.23 -30.73
CA ASN A 72 -2.86 7.89 -30.47
C ASN A 72 -2.33 7.69 -29.05
N SER A 73 -1.90 8.77 -28.37
CA SER A 73 -1.40 8.71 -26.99
C SER A 73 -2.53 8.94 -25.97
N LEU A 74 -3.44 9.87 -26.24
CA LEU A 74 -4.49 10.27 -25.28
C LEU A 74 -5.75 9.40 -25.35
N PHE A 75 -6.11 8.87 -26.53
CA PHE A 75 -7.31 8.03 -26.65
C PHE A 75 -7.27 6.79 -25.75
N PRO A 76 -6.18 5.98 -25.71
CA PRO A 76 -6.08 4.84 -24.80
C PRO A 76 -6.22 5.23 -23.32
N VAL A 77 -5.56 6.31 -22.91
CA VAL A 77 -5.53 6.78 -21.52
C VAL A 77 -6.90 7.29 -21.08
N LYS A 78 -7.54 8.11 -21.91
CA LYS A 78 -8.89 8.62 -21.65
C LYS A 78 -9.94 7.51 -21.64
N LEU A 79 -9.83 6.56 -22.57
CA LEU A 79 -10.74 5.42 -22.62
C LEU A 79 -10.60 4.54 -21.38
N ASN A 80 -9.37 4.19 -20.97
CA ASN A 80 -9.13 3.40 -19.76
C ASN A 80 -9.67 4.15 -18.53
N SER A 81 -9.18 5.35 -18.26
CA SER A 81 -9.59 6.11 -17.07
C SER A 81 -11.11 6.37 -16.98
N THR A 82 -11.79 6.63 -18.10
CA THR A 82 -13.25 6.85 -18.11
C THR A 82 -14.02 5.55 -17.92
N LEU A 83 -13.57 4.46 -18.55
CA LEU A 83 -14.16 3.13 -18.38
C LEU A 83 -14.02 2.66 -16.92
N SER A 84 -12.85 2.80 -16.31
CA SER A 84 -12.59 2.42 -14.91
C SER A 84 -13.45 3.24 -13.94
N LYS A 85 -13.57 4.54 -14.18
CA LYS A 85 -14.46 5.42 -13.38
C LYS A 85 -15.92 4.97 -13.50
N ALA A 86 -16.40 4.69 -14.71
CA ALA A 86 -17.79 4.28 -14.91
C ALA A 86 -18.10 2.92 -14.25
N LEU A 87 -17.15 1.98 -14.28
CA LEU A 87 -17.28 0.67 -13.64
C LEU A 87 -17.23 0.77 -12.12
N ASN A 88 -16.35 1.61 -11.56
CA ASN A 88 -16.27 1.88 -10.12
C ASN A 88 -17.55 2.58 -9.62
N GLN A 89 -18.08 3.55 -10.36
CA GLN A 89 -19.35 4.19 -10.02
C GLN A 89 -20.52 3.20 -10.03
N TYR A 90 -20.52 2.23 -10.95
CA TYR A 90 -21.52 1.16 -10.97
C TYR A 90 -21.42 0.27 -9.73
N GLN A 91 -20.22 0.01 -9.21
CA GLN A 91 -20.01 -0.73 -7.96
C GLN A 91 -20.53 0.05 -6.75
N ILE A 92 -20.19 1.34 -6.65
CA ILE A 92 -20.62 2.22 -5.55
C ILE A 92 -22.14 2.37 -5.54
N ASN A 93 -22.78 2.62 -6.68
CA ASN A 93 -24.23 2.76 -6.76
C ASN A 93 -24.97 1.46 -6.37
N ASN A 94 -24.42 0.29 -6.68
CA ASN A 94 -25.00 -0.99 -6.25
C ASN A 94 -24.72 -1.30 -4.76
N GLN A 95 -23.63 -0.80 -4.19
CA GLN A 95 -23.37 -0.86 -2.76
C GLN A 95 -24.31 0.09 -1.99
N GLU A 96 -24.51 1.32 -2.45
CA GLU A 96 -25.47 2.27 -1.88
C GLU A 96 -26.92 1.79 -2.01
N LYS A 97 -27.30 1.16 -3.14
CA LYS A 97 -28.62 0.51 -3.28
C LYS A 97 -28.80 -0.67 -2.33
N ASN A 98 -27.72 -1.37 -1.99
CA ASN A 98 -27.70 -2.44 -0.96
C ASN A 98 -27.67 -1.90 0.48
N ILE A 99 -27.30 -0.64 0.68
CA ILE A 99 -27.30 0.05 1.99
C ILE A 99 -28.67 0.71 2.23
N LEU A 100 -29.23 1.42 1.23
CA LEU A 100 -30.57 2.01 1.29
C LEU A 100 -31.71 0.98 1.28
N SER A 101 -31.48 -0.24 0.78
CA SER A 101 -32.47 -1.34 0.88
C SER A 101 -32.40 -2.12 2.21
N LYS A 102 -31.42 -1.83 3.08
CA LYS A 102 -31.32 -2.44 4.43
C LYS A 102 -31.98 -1.61 5.52
N GLU A 103 -32.33 -0.35 5.25
CA GLU A 103 -33.05 0.52 6.18
C GLU A 103 -34.49 0.78 5.73
N SER A 104 -35.26 -0.25 5.42
CA SER A 104 -36.71 -0.21 5.63
C SER A 104 -37.35 -1.59 5.46
N ILE A 105 -38.08 -1.97 6.50
CA ILE A 105 -39.18 -2.96 6.52
C ILE A 105 -38.74 -4.42 6.74
N SER A 106 -38.70 -4.76 8.03
CA SER A 106 -39.22 -6.02 8.56
C SER A 106 -40.53 -6.43 7.87
N HIS A 107 -40.54 -7.52 7.12
CA HIS A 107 -41.51 -8.62 7.22
C HIS A 107 -41.13 -9.78 6.27
N LYS A 108 -41.31 -11.02 6.75
CA LYS A 108 -41.27 -12.27 5.98
C LYS A 108 -42.04 -12.14 4.65
N VAL A 109 -41.51 -12.71 3.57
CA VAL A 109 -42.13 -13.75 2.71
C VAL A 109 -41.31 -13.88 1.40
N THR A 110 -40.80 -15.10 1.22
CA THR A 110 -40.43 -15.83 -0.01
C THR A 110 -40.31 -15.07 -1.33
N GLY A 111 -39.10 -15.04 -1.87
CA GLY A 111 -38.82 -14.90 -3.29
C GLY A 111 -37.74 -15.92 -3.66
N THR A 112 -38.16 -16.99 -4.33
CA THR A 112 -37.34 -18.06 -4.92
C THR A 112 -36.08 -17.52 -5.60
N PHE A 113 -34.91 -17.91 -5.09
CA PHE A 113 -33.69 -17.92 -5.88
C PHE A 113 -33.90 -18.86 -7.08
N PRO A 114 -33.55 -18.47 -8.32
CA PRO A 114 -33.49 -19.42 -9.41
C PRO A 114 -32.39 -20.43 -9.09
N LEU A 115 -32.82 -21.59 -8.56
CA LEU A 115 -32.11 -22.84 -8.74
C LEU A 115 -31.97 -23.06 -10.25
N LEU A 116 -30.73 -23.13 -10.73
CA LEU A 116 -30.22 -24.09 -11.72
C LEU A 116 -28.87 -23.60 -12.26
N HIS A 117 -27.79 -23.97 -11.56
CA HIS A 117 -26.82 -24.88 -12.17
C HIS A 117 -26.01 -25.57 -11.07
N ASP A 118 -26.07 -26.90 -11.07
CA ASP A 118 -25.18 -27.80 -10.37
C ASP A 118 -23.72 -27.39 -10.59
N ASN A 119 -22.99 -27.10 -9.51
CA ASN A 119 -21.56 -27.40 -9.39
C ASN A 119 -21.18 -27.31 -7.91
N ASN A 120 -20.93 -28.46 -7.29
CA ASN A 120 -20.51 -28.64 -5.90
C ASN A 120 -19.09 -28.10 -5.60
N SER A 121 -18.58 -27.08 -6.30
CA SER A 121 -17.21 -26.57 -6.15
C SER A 121 -17.11 -25.42 -5.15
N ILE A 122 -16.23 -25.54 -4.15
CA ILE A 122 -15.91 -24.47 -3.19
C ILE A 122 -14.98 -23.47 -3.86
N ASN A 123 -15.35 -22.19 -3.92
CA ASN A 123 -14.48 -21.09 -4.35
C ASN A 123 -13.54 -20.67 -3.19
N ALA A 124 -12.28 -20.36 -3.48
CA ALA A 124 -11.30 -19.87 -2.51
C ALA A 124 -11.75 -18.60 -1.78
N ASP A 125 -12.48 -17.71 -2.45
CA ASP A 125 -12.98 -16.47 -1.86
C ASP A 125 -14.08 -16.76 -0.81
N ASP A 126 -15.04 -17.62 -1.17
CA ASP A 126 -16.10 -18.09 -0.26
C ASP A 126 -15.51 -18.84 0.93
N PHE A 127 -14.44 -19.59 0.70
CA PHE A 127 -13.70 -20.30 1.73
C PHE A 127 -13.03 -19.35 2.72
N ILE A 128 -12.30 -18.33 2.23
CA ILE A 128 -11.65 -17.33 3.08
C ILE A 128 -12.70 -16.50 3.84
N HIS A 129 -13.80 -16.15 3.17
CA HIS A 129 -14.91 -15.43 3.80
C HIS A 129 -15.59 -16.25 4.91
N TYR A 130 -15.75 -17.56 4.73
CA TYR A 130 -16.24 -18.48 5.77
C TYR A 130 -15.31 -18.52 7.00
N LEU A 131 -14.00 -18.52 6.79
CA LEU A 131 -13.03 -18.50 7.89
C LEU A 131 -13.14 -17.21 8.71
N HIS A 132 -13.45 -16.08 8.07
CA HIS A 132 -13.49 -14.77 8.73
C HIS A 132 -14.84 -14.44 9.42
N GLN A 133 -15.96 -15.05 9.00
CA GLN A 133 -17.27 -14.82 9.62
C GLN A 133 -17.36 -15.45 11.03
N LYS A 134 -17.84 -14.68 12.03
CA LYS A 134 -17.98 -15.11 13.43
C LYS A 134 -19.18 -16.04 13.70
N ASP A 135 -20.29 -15.91 12.96
CA ASP A 135 -21.59 -16.53 13.33
C ASP A 135 -22.09 -17.61 12.36
N SER A 136 -21.29 -18.07 11.40
CA SER A 136 -21.74 -19.05 10.41
C SER A 136 -21.83 -20.47 11.00
N THR A 137 -23.05 -21.01 11.08
CA THR A 137 -23.35 -22.37 11.57
C THR A 137 -23.16 -23.46 10.51
N SER A 138 -23.02 -23.13 9.22
CA SER A 138 -22.80 -24.13 8.16
C SER A 138 -21.33 -24.20 7.77
N ASN A 139 -20.66 -25.30 8.10
CA ASN A 139 -19.36 -25.62 7.52
C ASN A 139 -19.54 -25.88 6.01
N PRO A 140 -18.87 -25.14 5.09
CA PRO A 140 -18.98 -25.39 3.66
C PRO A 140 -18.50 -26.80 3.28
N MET A 141 -17.71 -27.46 4.13
CA MET A 141 -17.34 -28.87 3.97
C MET A 141 -18.40 -29.86 4.48
N GLU A 142 -19.35 -29.47 5.31
CA GLU A 142 -20.44 -30.37 5.72
C GLU A 142 -21.46 -30.61 4.61
N LYS A 143 -21.61 -29.67 3.67
CA LYS A 143 -22.45 -29.86 2.47
C LYS A 143 -21.92 -30.95 1.52
N ILE A 144 -20.70 -31.46 1.74
CA ILE A 144 -20.00 -32.36 0.82
C ILE A 144 -19.57 -33.63 1.56
N LYS A 145 -20.51 -34.33 2.20
CA LYS A 145 -20.25 -35.70 2.71
C LYS A 145 -20.32 -36.72 1.57
N ASN A 146 -19.27 -36.76 0.76
CA ASN A 146 -18.91 -37.90 -0.10
C ASN A 146 -17.41 -37.85 -0.37
N SER A 147 -16.65 -38.81 0.20
CA SER A 147 -15.19 -38.77 0.32
C SER A 147 -14.41 -38.51 -0.98
N LYS A 148 -14.90 -39.00 -2.13
CA LYS A 148 -14.28 -38.77 -3.44
C LYS A 148 -14.51 -37.37 -4.01
N ILE A 149 -15.60 -36.69 -3.66
CA ILE A 149 -15.94 -35.34 -4.13
C ILE A 149 -15.16 -34.30 -3.30
N THR A 150 -14.95 -34.57 -2.01
CA THR A 150 -14.10 -33.73 -1.13
C THR A 150 -12.67 -33.61 -1.63
N ASP A 151 -12.03 -34.71 -2.07
CA ASP A 151 -10.62 -34.64 -2.54
C ASP A 151 -10.46 -33.85 -3.85
N ILE A 152 -11.44 -33.94 -4.76
CA ILE A 152 -11.45 -33.17 -6.02
C ILE A 152 -11.66 -31.69 -5.72
N ASN A 153 -12.60 -31.36 -4.82
CA ASN A 153 -12.84 -29.99 -4.39
C ASN A 153 -11.67 -29.37 -3.62
N ILE A 154 -10.95 -30.16 -2.81
CA ILE A 154 -9.76 -29.71 -2.11
C ILE A 154 -8.62 -29.45 -3.10
N LYS A 155 -8.40 -30.32 -4.08
CA LYS A 155 -7.40 -30.06 -5.14
C LYS A 155 -7.74 -28.81 -5.95
N GLN A 156 -9.02 -28.60 -6.26
CA GLN A 156 -9.49 -27.39 -6.93
C GLN A 156 -9.28 -26.14 -6.06
N LEU A 157 -9.63 -26.20 -4.77
CA LEU A 157 -9.40 -25.13 -3.81
C LEU A 157 -7.92 -24.82 -3.64
N ILE A 158 -7.06 -25.83 -3.58
CA ILE A 158 -5.59 -25.67 -3.52
C ILE A 158 -5.07 -24.96 -4.76
N ASN A 159 -5.53 -25.36 -5.95
CA ASN A 159 -5.15 -24.71 -7.21
C ASN A 159 -5.69 -23.28 -7.31
N GLN A 160 -6.85 -22.98 -6.72
CA GLN A 160 -7.34 -21.61 -6.62
C GLN A 160 -6.46 -20.81 -5.65
N LEU A 161 -6.19 -21.34 -4.45
CA LEU A 161 -5.36 -20.70 -3.42
C LEU A 161 -3.94 -20.35 -3.90
N THR A 162 -3.36 -21.10 -4.84
CA THR A 162 -2.07 -20.72 -5.45
C THR A 162 -2.18 -19.46 -6.30
N GLN A 163 -3.32 -19.25 -6.97
CA GLN A 163 -3.60 -18.12 -7.87
C GLN A 163 -4.28 -16.93 -7.18
N VAL A 164 -4.65 -17.08 -5.90
CA VAL A 164 -5.30 -16.02 -5.10
C VAL A 164 -4.39 -14.78 -4.97
N GLN A 165 -5.00 -13.60 -5.09
CA GLN A 165 -4.34 -12.29 -5.01
C GLN A 165 -3.82 -11.97 -3.60
N ASN A 166 -2.96 -10.95 -3.49
CA ASN A 166 -2.32 -10.56 -2.23
C ASN A 166 -3.34 -10.13 -1.16
N ASN A 167 -4.43 -9.44 -1.54
CA ASN A 167 -5.47 -8.99 -0.59
C ASN A 167 -6.20 -10.16 0.10
N TRP A 168 -6.47 -11.22 -0.65
CA TRP A 168 -7.08 -12.45 -0.12
C TRP A 168 -6.07 -13.31 0.65
N THR A 169 -4.80 -13.30 0.23
CA THR A 169 -3.71 -13.92 1.00
C THR A 169 -3.50 -13.22 2.34
N LEU A 170 -3.69 -11.90 2.38
CA LEU A 170 -3.71 -11.12 3.62
C LEU A 170 -4.92 -11.49 4.50
N LEU A 171 -6.14 -11.58 3.94
CA LEU A 171 -7.31 -12.02 4.71
C LEU A 171 -7.14 -13.45 5.25
N LEU A 172 -6.50 -14.33 4.49
CA LEU A 172 -6.12 -15.67 4.91
C LEU A 172 -5.08 -15.62 6.05
N ALA A 173 -4.06 -14.76 5.95
CA ALA A 173 -3.08 -14.54 7.01
C ALA A 173 -3.75 -14.02 8.30
N LYS A 174 -4.63 -13.01 8.19
CA LYS A 174 -5.43 -12.50 9.32
C LYS A 174 -6.29 -13.59 9.96
N SER A 175 -6.87 -14.48 9.14
CA SER A 175 -7.67 -15.61 9.62
C SER A 175 -6.83 -16.63 10.41
N CYS A 176 -5.55 -16.81 10.08
CA CYS A 176 -4.64 -17.64 10.88
C CYS A 176 -4.26 -16.99 12.23
N LEU A 177 -4.45 -15.68 12.41
CA LEU A 177 -4.17 -14.94 13.64
C LEU A 177 -5.39 -14.76 14.56
N SER A 178 -6.50 -15.43 14.28
CA SER A 178 -7.69 -15.45 15.15
C SER A 178 -7.96 -16.86 15.63
N GLU A 179 -8.14 -17.08 16.95
CA GLU A 179 -8.37 -18.41 17.50
C GLU A 179 -9.59 -19.09 16.88
N HIS A 180 -10.67 -18.34 16.69
CA HIS A 180 -11.92 -18.84 16.11
C HIS A 180 -11.73 -19.34 14.67
N SER A 181 -11.10 -18.52 13.83
CA SER A 181 -10.85 -18.83 12.42
C SER A 181 -9.81 -19.96 12.26
N LEU A 182 -8.78 -19.97 13.12
CA LEU A 182 -7.80 -21.04 13.17
C LEU A 182 -8.43 -22.36 13.62
N GLN A 183 -9.33 -22.37 14.60
CA GLN A 183 -10.07 -23.57 14.99
C GLN A 183 -10.97 -24.08 13.86
N LYS A 184 -11.68 -23.18 13.15
CA LYS A 184 -12.42 -23.55 11.93
C LYS A 184 -11.50 -24.20 10.90
N LEU A 185 -10.33 -23.62 10.65
CA LEU A 185 -9.35 -24.15 9.71
C LEU A 185 -8.81 -25.53 10.11
N LEU A 186 -8.57 -25.77 11.41
CA LEU A 186 -8.09 -27.06 11.91
C LEU A 186 -9.21 -28.12 11.93
N SER A 187 -10.46 -27.71 12.14
CA SER A 187 -11.64 -28.61 12.15
C SER A 187 -11.92 -29.27 10.81
N ILE A 188 -11.41 -28.69 9.71
CA ILE A 188 -11.48 -29.19 8.34
C ILE A 188 -10.72 -30.53 8.20
N ARG A 189 -9.69 -30.78 9.03
CA ARG A 189 -8.91 -32.04 9.05
C ARG A 189 -8.33 -32.45 7.69
N GLN A 190 -7.86 -31.48 6.89
CA GLN A 190 -7.25 -31.72 5.58
C GLN A 190 -5.79 -31.25 5.55
N PRO A 191 -4.81 -32.15 5.75
CA PRO A 191 -3.39 -31.79 5.84
C PRO A 191 -2.85 -31.12 4.57
N THR A 192 -3.28 -31.57 3.39
CA THR A 192 -2.87 -31.02 2.09
C THR A 192 -3.30 -29.57 1.90
N LEU A 193 -4.48 -29.20 2.42
CA LEU A 193 -4.98 -27.83 2.40
C LEU A 193 -4.17 -26.93 3.34
N LEU A 194 -3.86 -27.41 4.55
CA LEU A 194 -3.01 -26.68 5.50
C LEU A 194 -1.61 -26.44 4.91
N THR A 195 -1.03 -27.44 4.23
CA THR A 195 0.27 -27.27 3.55
C THR A 195 0.20 -26.25 2.41
N ALA A 196 -0.87 -26.26 1.62
CA ALA A 196 -1.07 -25.29 0.55
C ALA A 196 -1.17 -23.85 1.08
N ILE A 197 -1.93 -23.64 2.15
CA ILE A 197 -2.05 -22.35 2.84
C ILE A 197 -0.69 -21.92 3.38
N ASN A 198 0.02 -22.83 4.04
CA ASN A 198 1.35 -22.56 4.59
C ASN A 198 2.37 -22.15 3.51
N ARG A 199 2.32 -22.80 2.34
CA ARG A 199 3.15 -22.45 1.18
C ARG A 199 2.79 -21.08 0.62
N LYS A 200 1.50 -20.77 0.53
CA LYS A 200 1.03 -19.47 0.05
C LYS A 200 1.47 -18.34 0.96
N LEU A 201 1.38 -18.52 2.29
CA LEU A 201 1.83 -17.53 3.28
C LEU A 201 3.35 -17.37 3.35
N SER A 202 4.10 -18.44 3.09
CA SER A 202 5.58 -18.36 3.08
C SER A 202 6.18 -17.90 1.76
N GLU A 203 5.37 -17.73 0.71
CA GLU A 203 5.79 -17.36 -0.66
C GLU A 203 6.89 -18.25 -1.26
N LYS A 204 7.13 -19.44 -0.68
CA LYS A 204 8.12 -20.40 -1.19
C LYS A 204 7.53 -21.15 -2.39
N ILE A 205 7.77 -20.63 -3.58
CA ILE A 205 7.19 -21.16 -4.83
C ILE A 205 7.80 -22.53 -5.22
N ASN A 206 9.02 -22.88 -4.76
CA ASN A 206 9.77 -24.04 -5.25
C ASN A 206 10.30 -24.99 -4.15
N ARG A 207 9.43 -25.77 -3.50
CA ARG A 207 9.85 -27.00 -2.78
C ARG A 207 9.13 -28.23 -3.36
N PRO A 208 9.85 -29.34 -3.64
CA PRO A 208 9.24 -30.55 -4.17
C PRO A 208 8.27 -31.19 -3.16
N GLN A 209 7.13 -31.70 -3.66
CA GLN A 209 5.99 -32.27 -2.92
C GLN A 209 6.30 -33.55 -2.10
N HIS A 210 7.53 -34.07 -2.12
CA HIS A 210 7.83 -35.44 -1.68
C HIS A 210 8.27 -35.60 -0.22
N ARG A 211 8.43 -34.51 0.55
CA ARG A 211 8.67 -34.57 2.00
C ARG A 211 8.00 -33.39 2.70
N GLU A 212 6.70 -33.49 2.91
CA GLU A 212 5.95 -32.52 3.70
C GLU A 212 5.70 -33.11 5.10
N GLU A 213 6.41 -32.60 6.09
CA GLU A 213 6.05 -32.80 7.50
C GLU A 213 4.65 -32.22 7.76
N PRO A 214 3.86 -32.80 8.67
CA PRO A 214 2.55 -32.27 9.01
C PRO A 214 2.69 -30.82 9.49
N VAL A 215 2.04 -29.88 8.79
CA VAL A 215 2.08 -28.46 9.15
C VAL A 215 1.34 -28.28 10.47
N SER A 216 2.06 -27.82 11.50
CA SER A 216 1.45 -27.50 12.79
C SER A 216 0.68 -26.18 12.72
N SER A 217 -0.29 -25.99 13.62
CA SER A 217 -1.07 -24.74 13.72
C SER A 217 -0.18 -23.54 13.98
N GLU A 218 0.90 -23.72 14.72
CA GLU A 218 1.85 -22.69 15.11
C GLU A 218 2.68 -22.22 13.91
N GLN A 219 3.05 -23.15 13.02
CA GLN A 219 3.76 -22.81 11.79
C GLN A 219 2.91 -21.92 10.86
N LEU A 220 1.60 -22.14 10.80
CA LEU A 220 0.66 -21.28 10.08
C LEU A 220 0.61 -19.88 10.68
N VAL A 221 0.55 -19.78 12.01
CA VAL A 221 0.57 -18.49 12.73
C VAL A 221 1.86 -17.73 12.44
N PHE A 222 3.03 -18.38 12.50
CA PHE A 222 4.30 -17.70 12.22
C PHE A 222 4.43 -17.24 10.77
N ASN A 223 4.03 -18.08 9.82
CA ASN A 223 4.07 -17.68 8.41
C ASN A 223 3.05 -16.58 8.11
N ALA A 224 1.91 -16.55 8.80
CA ALA A 224 0.96 -15.44 8.71
C ALA A 224 1.52 -14.13 9.27
N LEU A 225 2.19 -14.17 10.44
CA LEU A 225 2.89 -13.01 11.00
C LEU A 225 3.99 -12.52 10.06
N GLU A 226 4.81 -13.43 9.54
CA GLU A 226 5.90 -13.11 8.62
C GLU A 226 5.39 -12.54 7.28
N TYR A 227 4.26 -13.05 6.78
CA TYR A 227 3.58 -12.49 5.60
C TYR A 227 3.10 -11.06 5.87
N ILE A 228 2.41 -10.83 6.98
CA ILE A 228 1.92 -9.49 7.37
C ILE A 228 3.08 -8.51 7.58
N GLN A 229 4.19 -8.98 8.15
CA GLN A 229 5.41 -8.19 8.32
C GLN A 229 5.99 -7.73 6.98
N ARG A 230 6.02 -8.60 5.96
CA ARG A 230 6.52 -8.27 4.62
C ARG A 230 5.61 -7.32 3.84
N HIS A 231 4.30 -7.45 4.03
CA HIS A 231 3.31 -6.71 3.25
C HIS A 231 2.74 -5.47 3.97
N ASN A 232 3.29 -5.10 5.14
CA ASN A 232 3.07 -3.87 5.92
C ASN A 232 1.62 -3.32 5.89
N THR A 233 0.69 -4.09 6.46
CA THR A 233 -0.75 -3.90 6.27
C THR A 233 -1.39 -3.01 7.33
N GLN A 234 -2.33 -2.15 6.95
CA GLN A 234 -2.94 -1.11 7.81
C GLN A 234 -3.82 -1.62 8.97
N GLU A 235 -4.13 -2.92 9.03
CA GLU A 235 -4.97 -3.51 10.09
C GLU A 235 -4.43 -4.87 10.50
N ILE A 236 -3.45 -4.88 11.39
CA ILE A 236 -2.94 -6.10 12.02
C ILE A 236 -3.92 -6.50 13.13
N PRO A 237 -4.42 -7.75 13.16
CA PRO A 237 -5.29 -8.20 14.24
C PRO A 237 -4.58 -8.03 15.59
N LYS A 238 -5.29 -7.59 16.62
CA LYS A 238 -4.71 -7.53 17.98
C LYS A 238 -4.29 -8.93 18.44
N PRO A 239 -3.24 -9.06 19.28
CA PRO A 239 -2.78 -10.35 19.76
C PRO A 239 -3.89 -11.13 20.50
N ASP A 240 -4.18 -12.35 20.02
CA ASP A 240 -5.14 -13.24 20.66
C ASP A 240 -4.44 -14.07 21.76
N ALA A 241 -4.87 -13.89 23.01
CA ALA A 241 -4.28 -14.56 24.17
C ALA A 241 -4.31 -16.10 24.07
N LYS A 242 -5.31 -16.68 23.40
CA LYS A 242 -5.40 -18.14 23.22
C LYS A 242 -4.36 -18.66 22.23
N ILE A 243 -4.09 -17.91 21.16
CA ILE A 243 -3.03 -18.22 20.20
C ILE A 243 -1.66 -18.14 20.88
N ILE A 244 -1.41 -17.07 21.64
CA ILE A 244 -0.17 -16.91 22.41
C ILE A 244 0.01 -18.09 23.38
N SER A 245 -1.05 -18.50 24.09
CA SER A 245 -1.02 -19.63 25.01
C SER A 245 -0.70 -20.97 24.32
N ARG A 246 -1.23 -21.21 23.12
CA ARG A 246 -0.90 -22.40 22.31
C ARG A 246 0.58 -22.43 21.93
N ILE A 247 1.11 -21.30 21.45
CA ILE A 247 2.53 -21.18 21.08
C ILE A 247 3.43 -21.48 22.29
N ILE A 248 3.10 -20.90 23.46
CA ILE A 248 3.85 -21.13 24.70
C ILE A 248 3.84 -22.61 25.10
N ALA A 249 2.69 -23.28 25.00
CA ALA A 249 2.56 -24.69 25.33
C ALA A 249 3.46 -25.58 24.44
N GLU A 250 3.56 -25.29 23.14
CA GLU A 250 4.42 -26.04 22.22
C GLU A 250 5.91 -25.74 22.40
N ILE A 251 6.27 -24.49 22.72
CA ILE A 251 7.65 -24.14 23.10
C ILE A 251 8.08 -24.95 24.33
N ASN A 252 7.21 -25.05 25.34
CA ASN A 252 7.49 -25.81 26.56
C ASN A 252 7.60 -27.32 26.31
N LYS A 253 6.93 -27.86 25.28
CA LYS A 253 7.06 -29.26 24.86
C LYS A 253 8.32 -29.53 24.02
N GLY A 254 9.00 -28.48 23.54
CA GLY A 254 10.21 -28.60 22.69
C GLY A 254 9.94 -29.09 21.27
N THR A 255 8.68 -29.10 20.84
CA THR A 255 8.20 -29.61 19.54
C THR A 255 8.23 -28.56 18.43
N LEU A 256 8.42 -27.29 18.78
CA LEU A 256 8.29 -26.15 17.86
C LEU A 256 9.62 -25.78 17.19
N ASN A 257 9.59 -25.55 15.87
CA ASN A 257 10.70 -24.90 15.16
C ASN A 257 10.83 -23.44 15.62
N THR A 258 11.93 -23.11 16.28
CA THR A 258 12.15 -21.81 16.92
C THR A 258 12.74 -20.75 15.98
N ALA A 259 13.22 -21.16 14.80
CA ALA A 259 13.86 -20.26 13.83
C ALA A 259 12.96 -19.09 13.36
N PRO A 260 11.66 -19.28 13.06
CA PRO A 260 10.77 -18.19 12.65
C PRO A 260 10.61 -17.11 13.73
N ILE A 261 10.55 -17.51 15.01
CA ILE A 261 10.44 -16.57 16.15
C ILE A 261 11.69 -15.68 16.20
N ILE A 262 12.87 -16.28 16.06
CA ILE A 262 14.13 -15.54 16.07
C ILE A 262 14.25 -14.58 14.88
N VAL A 263 13.79 -14.98 13.70
CA VAL A 263 13.76 -14.10 12.52
C VAL A 263 12.86 -12.89 12.75
N LEU A 264 11.65 -13.08 13.29
CA LEU A 264 10.74 -11.98 13.62
C LEU A 264 11.37 -10.98 14.61
N PHE A 265 12.07 -11.47 15.63
CA PHE A 265 12.76 -10.60 16.59
C PHE A 265 14.01 -9.91 16.02
N ARG A 266 14.79 -10.58 15.16
CA ARG A 266 15.92 -9.94 14.45
C ARG A 266 15.46 -8.81 13.53
N GLN A 267 14.28 -8.96 12.92
CA GLN A 267 13.71 -7.93 12.06
C GLN A 267 13.34 -6.66 12.82
N VAL A 268 13.02 -6.73 14.12
CA VAL A 268 12.85 -5.52 14.98
C VAL A 268 14.16 -4.74 15.13
N ILE A 269 15.30 -5.43 15.03
CA ILE A 269 16.63 -4.81 15.12
C ILE A 269 16.98 -4.10 13.82
N ALA A 270 16.53 -4.65 12.68
CA ALA A 270 16.82 -4.12 11.35
C ALA A 270 15.82 -3.05 10.89
N HIS A 271 14.54 -3.16 11.29
CA HIS A 271 13.44 -2.31 10.82
C HIS A 271 12.39 -2.11 11.92
N ASN A 272 11.63 -1.01 11.90
CA ASN A 272 10.47 -0.85 12.78
C ASN A 272 9.37 -1.84 12.36
N SER A 273 9.12 -2.86 13.20
CA SER A 273 8.13 -3.90 12.90
C SER A 273 6.70 -3.39 13.11
N PRO A 274 5.78 -3.56 12.13
CA PRO A 274 4.37 -3.29 12.35
C PRO A 274 3.72 -4.29 13.34
N LEU A 275 4.39 -5.40 13.68
CA LEU A 275 3.95 -6.41 14.65
C LEU A 275 4.31 -6.08 16.11
N ASN A 276 4.67 -4.83 16.45
CA ASN A 276 5.15 -4.46 17.78
C ASN A 276 4.24 -4.93 18.92
N GLU A 277 2.91 -4.85 18.79
CA GLU A 277 1.99 -5.36 19.82
C GLU A 277 2.08 -6.88 20.01
N TRP A 278 2.24 -7.64 18.92
CA TRP A 278 2.43 -9.11 19.00
C TRP A 278 3.79 -9.48 19.59
N LEU A 279 4.86 -8.81 19.14
CA LEU A 279 6.22 -9.09 19.59
C LEU A 279 6.45 -8.67 21.04
N GLU A 280 5.80 -7.60 21.49
CA GLU A 280 5.78 -7.20 22.89
C GLU A 280 5.12 -8.28 23.75
N GLN A 281 3.91 -8.73 23.39
CA GLN A 281 3.21 -9.79 24.12
C GLN A 281 4.03 -11.10 24.13
N PHE A 282 4.65 -11.45 23.02
CA PHE A 282 5.55 -12.61 22.99
C PHE A 282 6.77 -12.42 23.89
N TRP A 283 7.40 -11.25 23.88
CA TRP A 283 8.59 -10.96 24.70
C TRP A 283 8.30 -11.03 26.20
N GLN A 284 7.13 -10.58 26.65
CA GLN A 284 6.72 -10.65 28.07
C GLN A 284 6.56 -12.10 28.57
N THR A 285 6.54 -13.09 27.67
CA THR A 285 6.45 -14.49 28.06
C THR A 285 7.84 -15.07 28.35
N LYS A 286 7.99 -15.71 29.51
CA LYS A 286 9.27 -16.28 29.97
C LYS A 286 9.87 -17.30 28.97
N PRO A 287 9.11 -18.21 28.35
CA PRO A 287 9.69 -19.19 27.43
C PRO A 287 10.26 -18.55 26.16
N ILE A 288 9.61 -17.51 25.62
CA ILE A 288 10.06 -16.84 24.39
C ILE A 288 11.28 -15.97 24.65
N SER A 289 11.30 -15.21 25.75
CA SER A 289 12.48 -14.41 26.14
C SER A 289 13.70 -15.31 26.41
N GLN A 290 13.53 -16.45 27.08
CA GLN A 290 14.61 -17.42 27.28
C GLN A 290 15.11 -18.04 25.96
N LEU A 291 14.18 -18.35 25.04
CA LEU A 291 14.50 -18.83 23.71
C LEU A 291 15.30 -17.79 22.90
N CYS A 292 14.91 -16.51 22.96
CA CYS A 292 15.66 -15.42 22.34
C CYS A 292 17.06 -15.30 22.94
N LYS A 293 17.21 -15.42 24.27
CA LYS A 293 18.50 -15.40 24.95
C LYS A 293 19.44 -16.51 24.50
N LYS A 294 18.89 -17.67 24.13
CA LYS A 294 19.66 -18.84 23.68
C LYS A 294 20.17 -18.72 22.23
N HIS A 295 19.43 -18.03 21.36
CA HIS A 295 19.66 -18.03 19.92
C HIS A 295 20.10 -16.67 19.33
N LEU A 296 20.02 -15.59 20.11
CA LEU A 296 20.51 -14.27 19.72
C LEU A 296 21.89 -13.98 20.30
N SER A 297 22.64 -13.07 19.68
CA SER A 297 23.87 -12.55 20.25
C SER A 297 23.59 -11.78 21.54
N ILE A 298 24.61 -11.60 22.38
CA ILE A 298 24.48 -10.83 23.63
C ILE A 298 24.00 -9.40 23.34
N GLU A 299 24.50 -8.80 22.26
CA GLU A 299 24.15 -7.44 21.84
C GLU A 299 22.72 -7.35 21.33
N GLU A 300 22.28 -8.31 20.50
CA GLU A 300 20.91 -8.42 19.98
C GLU A 300 19.89 -8.63 21.11
N TYR A 301 20.22 -9.51 22.07
CA TYR A 301 19.35 -9.79 23.21
C TYR A 301 19.24 -8.59 24.15
N GLN A 302 20.37 -7.97 24.52
CA GLN A 302 20.37 -6.73 25.29
C GLN A 302 19.62 -5.62 24.57
N TYR A 303 19.70 -5.62 23.23
CA TYR A 303 18.97 -4.70 22.41
C TYR A 303 17.46 -4.92 22.69
N LEU A 304 16.90 -6.04 22.25
CA LEU A 304 15.46 -6.31 22.37
C LEU A 304 14.94 -6.19 23.82
N SER A 305 15.73 -6.61 24.81
CA SER A 305 15.40 -6.43 26.22
C SER A 305 15.15 -4.96 26.58
N LYS A 306 15.98 -4.01 26.11
CA LYS A 306 15.75 -2.59 26.36
C LYS A 306 14.52 -2.06 25.61
N TYR A 307 14.28 -2.55 24.40
CA TYR A 307 13.14 -2.16 23.57
C TYR A 307 11.79 -2.52 24.19
N PHE A 308 11.66 -3.75 24.68
CA PHE A 308 10.41 -4.28 25.21
C PHE A 308 10.21 -4.05 26.72
N ILE A 309 11.25 -3.65 27.47
CA ILE A 309 11.11 -3.24 28.88
C ILE A 309 10.67 -1.76 29.00
N THR A 310 11.09 -0.89 28.09
CA THR A 310 10.79 0.56 28.15
C THR A 310 9.40 0.92 27.64
N THR A 311 8.66 -0.03 27.07
CA THR A 311 7.36 0.16 26.41
C THR A 311 6.14 -0.15 27.30
N GLY A 312 6.34 -0.67 28.52
CA GLY A 312 5.27 -0.93 29.50
C GLY A 312 4.60 0.30 30.14
N GLY A 313 4.96 1.51 29.69
CA GLY A 313 4.29 2.75 30.04
C GLY A 313 4.43 3.72 28.87
N ASN A 314 3.32 4.34 28.47
CA ASN A 314 3.22 5.32 27.38
C ASN A 314 4.45 6.24 27.25
N ASN A 315 5.37 5.91 26.34
CA ASN A 315 6.22 6.81 25.58
C ASN A 315 7.14 5.98 24.66
N ARG A 316 6.87 6.03 23.36
CA ARG A 316 7.64 5.33 22.33
C ARG A 316 8.88 6.15 21.96
N ASN A 317 10.04 5.72 22.46
CA ASN A 317 11.28 5.45 21.73
C ASN A 317 12.48 5.45 22.70
N PRO A 318 13.24 4.34 22.77
CA PRO A 318 14.67 4.54 22.91
C PRO A 318 15.48 3.56 22.08
N ARG A 319 16.32 4.06 21.16
CA ARG A 319 17.70 3.54 21.06
C ARG A 319 18.76 4.52 20.58
N ARG A 320 19.77 4.65 21.47
CA ARG A 320 21.24 4.59 21.29
C ARG A 320 21.75 5.33 20.05
N SER A 321 22.39 6.50 20.09
CA SER A 321 23.45 6.98 21.00
C SER A 321 24.48 5.90 21.35
N ASN A 322 25.48 5.79 20.50
CA ASN A 322 26.83 5.41 20.91
C ASN A 322 27.45 6.62 21.58
N ASN A 323 27.88 6.48 22.84
CA ASN A 323 29.07 7.11 23.42
C ASN A 323 29.35 6.51 24.81
N LYS A 324 30.63 6.35 25.12
CA LYS A 324 31.20 5.96 26.43
C LYS A 324 32.14 7.11 26.87
N PRO A 325 32.50 7.24 28.16
CA PRO A 325 31.76 7.99 29.19
C PRO A 325 32.50 9.24 29.72
N HIS A 326 31.81 9.97 30.63
CA HIS A 326 32.21 11.12 31.47
C HIS A 326 32.03 12.51 30.82
N SER A 327 31.30 13.47 31.39
CA SER A 327 31.04 13.81 32.80
C SER A 327 29.70 14.58 32.95
N GLU A 328 28.97 14.40 34.05
CA GLU A 328 27.89 15.30 34.51
C GLU A 328 28.46 16.49 35.31
N PRO A 329 27.71 17.58 35.58
CA PRO A 329 26.55 18.13 34.87
C PRO A 329 26.63 19.68 34.70
N THR A 330 25.97 20.26 33.70
CA THR A 330 25.43 21.63 33.84
C THR A 330 24.16 21.77 32.99
N LEU A 331 23.05 22.04 33.69
CA LEU A 331 21.70 22.31 33.19
C LEU A 331 21.68 23.53 32.25
N LEU A 332 21.46 23.32 30.95
CA LEU A 332 20.93 24.32 30.02
C LEU A 332 20.01 23.62 29.00
N SER A 333 18.86 24.23 28.72
CA SER A 333 17.72 23.72 27.93
C SER A 333 18.08 22.96 26.65
N GLU A 334 17.47 21.79 26.42
CA GLU A 334 17.48 21.07 25.14
C GLU A 334 16.86 21.94 24.03
N GLN A 335 17.71 22.67 23.29
CA GLN A 335 17.34 23.29 22.03
C GLN A 335 17.45 22.23 20.94
N ALA A 336 16.39 22.01 20.17
CA ALA A 336 16.42 21.14 19.00
C ALA A 336 17.45 21.69 18.00
N LEU A 337 18.47 20.88 17.66
CA LEU A 337 19.49 21.27 16.68
C LEU A 337 18.87 21.31 15.27
N PRO A 338 19.10 22.39 14.49
CA PRO A 338 18.59 22.50 13.13
C PRO A 338 19.31 21.54 12.18
N TYR A 339 18.56 20.95 11.25
CA TYR A 339 19.08 20.16 10.13
C TYR A 339 19.43 21.07 8.96
N GLN A 340 20.64 20.93 8.43
CA GLN A 340 21.00 21.58 7.17
C GLN A 340 20.36 20.78 6.02
N VAL A 341 19.66 21.48 5.13
CA VAL A 341 18.99 20.89 3.95
C VAL A 341 19.38 21.65 2.69
N SER A 342 19.46 20.95 1.56
CA SER A 342 19.86 21.54 0.26
C SER A 342 18.69 21.72 -0.71
N ASN A 343 17.48 21.40 -0.27
CA ASN A 343 16.27 21.36 -1.09
C ASN A 343 15.11 22.18 -0.50
N ALA A 344 15.41 23.19 0.33
CA ALA A 344 14.41 24.01 1.01
C ALA A 344 13.44 24.71 0.05
N GLY A 345 13.92 24.98 -1.16
CA GLY A 345 13.19 25.69 -2.19
C GLY A 345 12.00 24.92 -2.78
N ILE A 346 11.90 23.61 -2.57
CA ILE A 346 10.71 22.82 -2.94
C ILE A 346 9.41 23.39 -2.35
N LEU A 347 9.52 24.13 -1.25
CA LEU A 347 8.42 24.81 -0.60
C LEU A 347 7.71 25.83 -1.51
N VAL A 348 8.35 26.38 -2.55
CA VAL A 348 7.63 27.24 -3.51
C VAL A 348 6.51 26.51 -4.22
N LEU A 349 6.52 25.17 -4.24
CA LEU A 349 5.50 24.33 -4.88
C LEU A 349 4.49 23.75 -3.89
N TRP A 350 4.53 24.11 -2.60
CA TRP A 350 3.74 23.46 -1.55
C TRP A 350 2.23 23.28 -1.85
N PRO A 351 1.49 24.25 -2.43
CA PRO A 351 0.04 24.10 -2.60
C PRO A 351 -0.33 23.21 -3.78
N ILE A 352 0.61 22.93 -4.69
CA ILE A 352 0.37 22.12 -5.88
C ILE A 352 0.90 20.69 -5.74
N LEU A 353 1.75 20.41 -4.73
CA LEU A 353 2.20 19.04 -4.40
C LEU A 353 1.02 18.06 -4.16
N PRO A 354 -0.09 18.43 -3.48
CA PRO A 354 -1.24 17.54 -3.34
C PRO A 354 -1.82 17.09 -4.68
N ALA A 355 -1.85 17.96 -5.70
CA ALA A 355 -2.37 17.61 -7.02
C ALA A 355 -1.47 16.57 -7.72
N LEU A 356 -0.14 16.72 -7.61
CA LEU A 356 0.82 15.73 -8.10
C LEU A 356 0.61 14.37 -7.42
N PHE A 357 0.50 14.36 -6.09
CA PHE A 357 0.34 13.12 -5.34
C PHE A 357 -1.02 12.44 -5.62
N ASN A 358 -2.09 13.20 -5.82
CA ASN A 358 -3.38 12.66 -6.27
C ASN A 358 -3.29 12.06 -7.68
N GLN A 359 -2.58 12.71 -8.61
CA GLN A 359 -2.40 12.20 -9.97
C GLN A 359 -1.66 10.85 -10.00
N LEU A 360 -0.76 10.64 -9.04
CA LEU A 360 -0.01 9.38 -8.86
C LEU A 360 -0.73 8.36 -7.97
N GLY A 361 -1.96 8.64 -7.51
CA GLY A 361 -2.72 7.73 -6.66
C GLY A 361 -2.12 7.54 -5.25
N LEU A 362 -1.29 8.47 -4.78
CA LEU A 362 -0.66 8.41 -3.45
C LEU A 362 -1.59 8.90 -2.33
N LEU A 363 -2.65 9.63 -2.69
CA LEU A 363 -3.61 10.20 -1.76
C LEU A 363 -5.03 9.70 -2.02
N GLU A 364 -5.80 9.54 -0.95
CA GLU A 364 -7.25 9.36 -0.96
C GLU A 364 -7.85 10.30 0.09
N THR A 365 -8.89 11.07 -0.27
CA THR A 365 -9.51 12.06 0.64
C THR A 365 -8.52 13.03 1.30
N GLN A 366 -7.52 13.51 0.53
CA GLN A 366 -6.47 14.44 1.01
C GLN A 366 -5.50 13.85 2.06
N LYS A 367 -5.46 12.52 2.23
CA LYS A 367 -4.52 11.82 3.11
C LYS A 367 -3.76 10.75 2.33
N PHE A 368 -2.54 10.43 2.78
CA PHE A 368 -1.79 9.32 2.19
C PHE A 368 -2.53 7.99 2.35
N ILE A 369 -2.61 7.22 1.26
CA ILE A 369 -3.32 5.94 1.26
C ILE A 369 -2.68 4.90 2.18
N HIS A 370 -1.36 4.95 2.38
CA HIS A 370 -0.59 4.12 3.31
C HIS A 370 0.83 4.66 3.50
N ARG A 371 1.59 4.15 4.48
CA ARG A 371 2.96 4.61 4.77
C ARG A 371 3.93 4.44 3.59
N GLN A 372 3.79 3.37 2.81
CA GLN A 372 4.59 3.20 1.59
C GLN A 372 4.34 4.33 0.56
N ALA A 373 3.15 4.92 0.51
CA ALA A 373 2.86 6.04 -0.37
C ALA A 373 3.61 7.31 0.10
N GLN A 374 3.86 7.45 1.41
CA GLN A 374 4.72 8.51 1.95
C GLN A 374 6.18 8.31 1.52
N PHE A 375 6.69 7.07 1.56
CA PHE A 375 8.05 6.76 1.09
C PHE A 375 8.21 6.98 -0.42
N ILE A 376 7.24 6.53 -1.22
CA ILE A 376 7.21 6.80 -2.66
C ILE A 376 7.18 8.31 -2.92
N ALA A 377 6.39 9.08 -2.16
CA ALA A 377 6.36 10.53 -2.27
C ALA A 377 7.71 11.17 -1.90
N VAL A 378 8.42 10.66 -0.89
CA VAL A 378 9.78 11.14 -0.55
C VAL A 378 10.75 10.94 -1.72
N ASP A 379 10.76 9.76 -2.32
CA ASP A 379 11.63 9.43 -3.46
C ASP A 379 11.24 10.23 -4.72
N LEU A 380 9.94 10.42 -4.93
CA LEU A 380 9.40 11.26 -6.00
C LEU A 380 9.82 12.73 -5.86
N LEU A 381 9.70 13.30 -4.65
CA LEU A 381 10.13 14.68 -4.40
C LEU A 381 11.64 14.82 -4.63
N ASP A 382 12.43 13.83 -4.21
CA ASP A 382 13.87 13.79 -4.46
C ASP A 382 14.18 13.80 -5.96
N TYR A 383 13.50 12.96 -6.75
CA TYR A 383 13.60 12.96 -8.21
C TYR A 383 13.13 14.29 -8.83
N LEU A 384 12.06 14.90 -8.31
CA LEU A 384 11.56 16.17 -8.80
C LEU A 384 12.61 17.29 -8.65
N ILE A 385 13.33 17.30 -7.52
CA ILE A 385 14.38 18.28 -7.19
C ILE A 385 15.69 18.01 -7.93
N TRP A 386 16.16 16.76 -7.97
CA TRP A 386 17.52 16.40 -8.41
C TRP A 386 17.56 15.68 -9.77
N GLY A 387 16.42 15.25 -10.30
CA GLY A 387 16.37 14.40 -11.50
C GLY A 387 17.00 13.03 -11.24
N THR A 388 17.95 12.62 -12.08
CA THR A 388 18.59 11.29 -12.03
C THR A 388 19.88 11.25 -11.21
N GLU A 389 20.19 12.28 -10.43
CA GLU A 389 21.38 12.31 -9.57
C GLU A 389 21.25 11.31 -8.41
N GLU A 390 22.34 10.61 -8.06
CA GLU A 390 22.36 9.58 -7.01
C GLU A 390 21.81 10.10 -5.67
N ALA A 391 20.86 9.36 -5.09
CA ALA A 391 20.20 9.72 -3.85
C ALA A 391 21.11 9.57 -2.63
N GLN A 392 21.43 10.69 -1.97
CA GLN A 392 22.05 10.68 -0.64
C GLN A 392 20.95 10.70 0.43
N THR A 393 20.96 9.75 1.36
CA THR A 393 19.95 9.63 2.44
C THR A 393 19.80 10.89 3.28
N GLU A 394 20.88 11.65 3.45
CA GLU A 394 20.95 12.90 4.21
C GLU A 394 20.17 14.04 3.55
N ARG A 395 20.05 14.05 2.20
CA ARG A 395 19.37 15.12 1.45
C ARG A 395 17.83 15.06 1.51
N LYS A 396 17.27 13.96 2.02
CA LYS A 396 15.82 13.69 2.05
C LYS A 396 15.14 14.14 3.34
N ALA A 397 15.85 14.75 4.29
CA ALA A 397 15.31 15.15 5.59
C ALA A 397 14.04 16.03 5.46
N LEU A 398 14.09 17.05 4.60
CA LEU A 398 12.92 17.89 4.34
C LEU A 398 11.79 17.14 3.62
N ASN A 399 12.12 16.30 2.62
CA ASN A 399 11.12 15.52 1.89
C ASN A 399 10.33 14.61 2.85
N ARG A 400 11.01 13.99 3.82
CA ARG A 400 10.37 13.18 4.87
C ARG A 400 9.36 14.00 5.66
N VAL A 401 9.76 15.19 6.12
CA VAL A 401 8.86 16.09 6.87
C VAL A 401 7.65 16.50 6.04
N LEU A 402 7.84 16.86 4.76
CA LEU A 402 6.73 17.21 3.86
C LEU A 402 5.75 16.04 3.65
N CYS A 403 6.25 14.80 3.68
CA CYS A 403 5.42 13.61 3.55
C CYS A 403 4.84 13.10 4.89
N GLY A 404 5.05 13.80 6.01
CA GLY A 404 4.53 13.41 7.33
C GLY A 404 5.36 12.33 8.04
N LEU A 405 6.63 12.21 7.69
CA LEU A 405 7.62 11.31 8.30
C LEU A 405 8.60 12.11 9.17
N THR A 406 9.36 11.41 10.01
CA THR A 406 10.39 12.07 10.83
C THR A 406 11.64 12.41 10.01
N ALA A 407 12.31 13.54 10.29
CA ALA A 407 13.46 14.00 9.50
C ALA A 407 14.61 12.97 9.44
N ASN A 408 14.81 12.25 10.55
CA ASN A 408 15.82 11.20 10.74
C ASN A 408 15.28 9.78 10.50
N GLU A 409 14.14 9.63 9.84
CA GLU A 409 13.60 8.29 9.58
C GLU A 409 14.48 7.54 8.58
N ASP A 410 15.08 6.42 9.02
CA ASP A 410 15.76 5.49 8.12
C ASP A 410 14.73 4.97 7.11
N THR A 411 14.91 5.37 5.85
CA THR A 411 14.01 5.02 4.75
C THR A 411 14.83 4.27 3.71
N GLU A 412 14.44 3.04 3.37
CA GLU A 412 14.95 2.36 2.19
C GLU A 412 14.49 3.15 0.95
N SER A 413 15.44 3.65 0.17
CA SER A 413 15.14 4.37 -1.06
C SER A 413 14.93 3.37 -2.19
N PHE A 414 13.83 3.53 -2.91
CA PHE A 414 13.58 2.77 -4.13
C PHE A 414 13.83 3.66 -5.34
N PRO A 415 14.42 3.15 -6.43
CA PRO A 415 14.50 3.91 -7.66
C PRO A 415 13.08 4.21 -8.15
N VAL A 416 12.81 5.49 -8.41
CA VAL A 416 11.51 5.93 -8.96
C VAL A 416 11.34 5.29 -10.33
N GLU A 417 10.21 4.62 -10.56
CA GLU A 417 9.94 3.93 -11.82
C GLU A 417 9.90 4.91 -13.02
N PRO A 418 10.35 4.52 -14.22
CA PRO A 418 10.40 5.41 -15.39
C PRO A 418 9.05 6.06 -15.75
N GLU A 419 7.94 5.36 -15.53
CA GLU A 419 6.59 5.90 -15.76
C GLU A 419 6.27 7.04 -14.79
N THR A 420 6.64 6.88 -13.51
CA THR A 420 6.45 7.89 -12.46
C THR A 420 7.36 9.10 -12.70
N GLN A 421 8.61 8.86 -13.14
CA GLN A 421 9.54 9.91 -13.55
C GLN A 421 8.96 10.77 -14.68
N LEU A 422 8.39 10.13 -15.71
CA LEU A 422 7.76 10.83 -16.83
C LEU A 422 6.58 11.69 -16.38
N ILE A 423 5.75 11.20 -15.46
CA ILE A 423 4.63 11.96 -14.89
C ILE A 423 5.15 13.19 -14.13
N ALA A 424 6.17 13.01 -13.29
CA ALA A 424 6.77 14.11 -12.52
C ALA A 424 7.36 15.19 -13.43
N ASP A 425 8.06 14.77 -14.49
CA ASP A 425 8.65 15.66 -15.49
C ASP A 425 7.59 16.44 -16.28
N GLN A 426 6.55 15.76 -16.77
CA GLN A 426 5.44 16.41 -17.49
C GLN A 426 4.64 17.37 -16.59
N TRP A 427 4.47 17.00 -15.32
CA TRP A 427 3.85 17.85 -14.33
C TRP A 427 4.70 19.12 -14.11
N LEU A 428 6.01 18.99 -13.92
CA LEU A 428 6.91 20.13 -13.74
C LEU A 428 6.89 21.06 -14.97
N ASP A 429 6.95 20.51 -16.18
CA ASP A 429 6.85 21.30 -17.42
C ASP A 429 5.51 22.04 -17.54
N THR A 430 4.44 21.47 -17.01
CA THR A 430 3.11 22.11 -16.97
C THR A 430 3.10 23.28 -15.98
N ILE A 431 3.66 23.09 -14.80
CA ILE A 431 3.77 24.13 -13.77
C ILE A 431 4.66 25.29 -14.25
N ILE A 432 5.80 25.00 -14.88
CA ILE A 432 6.71 26.00 -15.46
C ILE A 432 5.97 26.91 -16.47
N ARG A 433 5.09 26.34 -17.30
CA ARG A 433 4.30 27.11 -18.28
C ARG A 433 3.21 27.97 -17.62
N GLN A 434 2.69 27.54 -16.47
CA GLN A 434 1.63 28.24 -15.76
C GLN A 434 2.16 29.39 -14.88
N LEU A 435 3.31 29.21 -14.25
CA LEU A 435 3.88 30.18 -13.31
C LEU A 435 4.56 31.35 -14.05
N PRO A 436 4.10 32.61 -13.86
CA PRO A 436 4.52 33.75 -14.68
C PRO A 436 6.04 33.93 -14.79
N SER A 437 6.73 33.85 -13.66
CA SER A 437 8.17 34.07 -13.55
C SER A 437 9.02 32.90 -14.08
N TRP A 438 8.42 31.72 -14.28
CA TRP A 438 9.13 30.52 -14.72
C TRP A 438 8.96 30.21 -16.20
N LYS A 439 8.07 30.89 -16.93
CA LYS A 439 7.73 30.58 -18.33
C LYS A 439 8.90 30.47 -19.31
N LYS A 440 10.02 31.13 -19.02
CA LYS A 440 11.23 31.15 -19.86
C LYS A 440 12.32 30.19 -19.39
N LEU A 441 12.11 29.53 -18.25
CA LEU A 441 13.09 28.66 -17.62
C LEU A 441 12.94 27.24 -18.15
N SER A 442 14.06 26.55 -18.31
CA SER A 442 14.05 25.10 -18.50
C SER A 442 13.74 24.39 -17.19
N ARG A 443 13.43 23.09 -17.28
CA ARG A 443 13.27 22.22 -16.11
C ARG A 443 14.52 22.24 -15.21
N ASN A 444 15.70 22.26 -15.82
CA ASN A 444 16.95 22.28 -15.06
C ASN A 444 17.18 23.62 -14.38
N ASP A 445 16.85 24.73 -15.04
CA ASP A 445 16.92 26.06 -14.43
C ASP A 445 16.01 26.14 -13.20
N VAL A 446 14.79 25.60 -13.28
CA VAL A 446 13.88 25.55 -12.12
C VAL A 446 14.44 24.71 -10.98
N ARG A 447 15.01 23.53 -11.28
CA ARG A 447 15.65 22.69 -10.27
C ARG A 447 16.78 23.43 -9.56
N GLN A 448 17.74 23.96 -10.32
CA GLN A 448 18.95 24.58 -9.76
C GLN A 448 18.68 25.92 -9.08
N LEU A 449 17.85 26.78 -9.69
CA LEU A 449 17.62 28.13 -9.17
C LEU A 449 16.57 28.14 -8.06
N PHE A 450 15.58 27.25 -8.06
CA PHE A 450 14.44 27.36 -7.14
C PHE A 450 14.19 26.15 -6.25
N LEU A 451 14.52 24.93 -6.65
CA LEU A 451 14.23 23.75 -5.83
C LEU A 451 15.42 23.35 -4.95
N GLN A 452 16.63 23.43 -5.49
CA GLN A 452 17.90 23.08 -4.84
C GLN A 452 18.45 24.25 -4.00
N ARG A 453 17.60 24.82 -3.14
CA ARG A 453 17.97 25.92 -2.25
C ARG A 453 18.50 25.39 -0.91
N PRO A 454 19.68 25.86 -0.46
CA PRO A 454 20.12 25.64 0.91
C PRO A 454 19.14 26.24 1.91
N GLY A 455 19.05 25.61 3.08
CA GLY A 455 18.22 26.08 4.17
C GLY A 455 18.42 25.28 5.45
N GLU A 456 17.69 25.70 6.47
CA GLU A 456 17.71 25.09 7.80
C GLU A 456 16.33 24.60 8.17
N LEU A 457 16.22 23.34 8.55
CA LEU A 457 15.00 22.70 9.02
C LEU A 457 15.09 22.52 10.53
N LEU A 458 14.22 23.21 11.27
CA LEU A 458 14.05 23.04 12.71
C LEU A 458 12.73 22.33 12.98
N VAL A 459 12.83 21.15 13.60
CA VAL A 459 11.67 20.33 13.98
C VAL A 459 11.62 20.23 15.50
N ASP A 460 10.62 20.87 16.10
CA ASP A 460 10.35 20.76 17.52
C ASP A 460 8.96 20.15 17.80
N LYS A 461 8.66 19.91 19.08
CA LYS A 461 7.38 19.44 19.57
C LYS A 461 6.25 20.40 19.24
N GLN A 462 6.51 21.71 19.12
CA GLN A 462 5.48 22.72 18.89
C GLN A 462 5.42 23.18 17.43
N GLU A 463 6.56 23.35 16.77
CA GLU A 463 6.64 23.97 15.44
C GLU A 463 7.57 23.22 14.47
N ILE A 464 7.32 23.42 13.18
CA ILE A 464 8.21 23.03 12.09
C ILE A 464 8.56 24.32 11.37
N LYS A 465 9.81 24.77 11.53
CA LYS A 465 10.32 25.99 10.89
C LYS A 465 11.34 25.62 9.82
N ILE A 466 11.22 26.24 8.65
CA ILE A 466 12.19 26.12 7.56
C ILE A 466 12.69 27.50 7.19
N THR A 467 13.99 27.73 7.34
CA THR A 467 14.65 28.94 6.86
C THR A 467 15.24 28.66 5.49
N VAL A 468 14.85 29.42 4.47
CA VAL A 468 15.39 29.31 3.11
C VAL A 468 16.46 30.38 2.94
N GLN A 469 17.64 29.99 2.48
CA GLN A 469 18.73 30.93 2.22
C GLN A 469 18.37 31.84 1.04
N HIS A 470 18.54 33.16 1.21
CA HIS A 470 18.27 34.15 0.17
C HIS A 470 19.25 34.06 -1.00
N GLU A 471 18.76 34.18 -2.24
CA GLU A 471 19.61 34.42 -3.41
C GLU A 471 19.05 35.34 -4.49
N PRO A 472 19.90 35.88 -5.40
CA PRO A 472 19.50 36.95 -6.32
C PRO A 472 18.30 36.64 -7.22
N PHE A 473 18.06 35.37 -7.55
CA PHE A 473 16.92 34.94 -8.37
C PHE A 473 15.59 34.93 -7.61
N ASP A 474 15.59 35.15 -6.29
CA ASP A 474 14.40 35.34 -5.46
C ASP A 474 13.57 36.55 -5.91
N ALA A 475 14.17 37.49 -6.65
CA ALA A 475 13.44 38.57 -7.33
C ALA A 475 12.29 38.05 -8.24
N LEU A 476 12.42 36.82 -8.77
CA LEU A 476 11.40 36.16 -9.58
C LEU A 476 10.24 35.59 -8.75
N LEU A 477 10.36 35.58 -7.41
CA LEU A 477 9.31 35.15 -6.47
C LEU A 477 8.49 36.31 -5.90
N THR A 478 8.80 37.56 -6.25
CA THR A 478 8.08 38.75 -5.76
C THR A 478 6.57 38.70 -6.05
N ASP A 479 6.19 38.21 -7.23
CA ASP A 479 4.78 38.07 -7.67
C ASP A 479 4.29 36.61 -7.61
N TRP A 480 4.71 35.86 -6.58
CA TRP A 480 4.35 34.45 -6.46
C TRP A 480 2.85 34.25 -6.13
N PRO A 481 2.14 33.27 -6.72
CA PRO A 481 0.68 33.21 -6.61
C PRO A 481 0.13 32.79 -5.23
N TRP A 482 0.99 32.40 -4.29
CA TRP A 482 0.61 31.93 -2.96
C TRP A 482 1.66 32.31 -1.91
N PRO A 483 1.28 32.31 -0.62
CA PRO A 483 2.20 32.70 0.44
C PRO A 483 3.43 31.81 0.52
N LEU A 484 4.59 32.44 0.68
CA LEU A 484 5.90 31.81 0.89
C LEU A 484 6.35 31.81 2.36
N ASN A 485 5.49 32.28 3.28
CA ASN A 485 5.77 32.28 4.72
C ASN A 485 5.11 31.10 5.48
N ILE A 486 4.23 30.34 4.83
CA ILE A 486 3.53 29.20 5.42
C ILE A 486 3.18 28.15 4.38
N ALA A 487 3.38 26.88 4.71
CA ALA A 487 2.88 25.76 3.92
C ALA A 487 1.83 24.96 4.72
N LYS A 488 0.66 24.76 4.10
CA LYS A 488 -0.45 23.98 4.65
C LYS A 488 -0.69 22.74 3.80
N LEU A 489 -0.09 21.62 4.19
CA LEU A 489 -0.29 20.34 3.52
C LEU A 489 -1.45 19.58 4.19
N PRO A 490 -2.43 19.05 3.42
CA PRO A 490 -3.66 18.48 3.98
C PRO A 490 -3.50 17.27 4.90
N TRP A 491 -2.39 16.54 4.77
CA TRP A 491 -2.08 15.34 5.55
C TRP A 491 -1.20 15.60 6.77
N LEU A 492 -0.79 16.86 7.02
CA LEU A 492 0.00 17.22 8.19
C LEU A 492 -0.90 17.82 9.28
N ASP A 493 -0.65 17.43 10.52
CA ASP A 493 -1.40 17.92 11.69
C ASP A 493 -1.14 19.40 11.99
N ARG A 494 -0.06 19.96 11.45
CA ARG A 494 0.38 21.34 11.68
C ARG A 494 0.99 21.96 10.43
N PRO A 495 0.82 23.28 10.22
CA PRO A 495 1.46 23.98 9.12
C PRO A 495 2.98 24.07 9.34
N LEU A 496 3.71 24.22 8.24
CA LEU A 496 5.13 24.54 8.28
C LEU A 496 5.28 26.06 8.21
N GLN A 497 6.05 26.64 9.13
CA GLN A 497 6.47 28.04 9.05
C GLN A 497 7.67 28.15 8.14
N ILE A 498 7.61 29.07 7.19
CA ILE A 498 8.66 29.29 6.22
C ILE A 498 9.21 30.69 6.45
N ASP A 499 10.51 30.77 6.65
CA ASP A 499 11.27 32.00 6.78
C ASP A 499 12.11 32.14 5.52
N TRP A 500 11.52 32.76 4.49
CA TRP A 500 12.25 33.08 3.27
C TRP A 500 13.01 34.37 3.52
N GLN A 501 14.32 34.29 3.67
CA GLN A 501 15.11 35.47 4.02
C GLN A 501 14.90 36.56 2.96
N ASN A 502 14.36 37.71 3.37
CA ASN A 502 14.11 38.90 2.55
C ASN A 502 12.94 38.82 1.52
N ILE A 503 11.98 37.88 1.67
CA ILE A 503 10.67 37.89 0.98
C ILE A 503 9.56 37.83 2.03
#